data_AF-A0A964N7M5-F1
#
_entry.id   AF-A0A964N7M5-F1
#
_cell.length_a   1.000
_cell.length_b   1.000
_cell.length_c   1.000
_cell.angle_alpha   90.00
_cell.angle_beta   90.00
_cell.angle_gamma   90.00
#
_symmetry.space_group_name_H-M   'P 1'
#
loop_
_entity.id
_entity.type
_entity.pdbx_description
1 polymer ?
#
loop_
_entity_poly.entity_id
_entity_poly.type
_entity_poly.pdbx_seq_one_letter_code
_entity_poly.pdbx_strand_id
1 'polypeptide(L)'
;MNDGQAVTSRATLGELWRVRNAAAVTLALTEDQMRRAVLSAGVPELLELLDQFSPARAVGPEWARTFEPLIERLWAWRDDATMAVLAEAYRARGPAWMAVVNALSPEQGAMIRADLRHPAWARLPAFTVT
;
A
#
# COMPACT_ATOMS: atom_id res chain seq x y z
N MET A 1 39.31 36.22 -2.64
CA MET A 1 38.32 36.78 -3.59
C MET A 1 37.82 35.60 -4.41
N ASN A 2 36.82 34.86 -3.89
CA ASN A 2 35.36 35.09 -4.04
C ASN A 2 34.96 35.20 -5.52
N ASP A 3 34.03 34.44 -6.09
CA ASP A 3 33.13 33.42 -5.57
C ASP A 3 32.76 32.52 -6.75
N GLY A 4 33.15 31.24 -6.69
CA GLY A 4 32.59 30.21 -7.56
C GLY A 4 31.23 29.80 -7.03
N GLN A 5 30.24 30.68 -7.10
CA GLN A 5 28.86 30.32 -6.73
C GLN A 5 28.31 29.37 -7.80
N ALA A 6 28.16 28.11 -7.40
CA ALA A 6 27.36 27.14 -8.13
C ALA A 6 25.94 27.69 -8.27
N VAL A 7 25.55 28.07 -9.48
CA VAL A 7 24.17 28.43 -9.81
C VAL A 7 23.32 27.18 -9.63
N THR A 8 22.70 27.03 -8.47
CA THR A 8 21.62 26.07 -8.26
C THR A 8 20.40 26.64 -8.97
N SER A 9 20.29 26.36 -10.27
CA SER A 9 19.11 26.67 -11.08
C SER A 9 17.90 25.97 -10.48
N ARG A 10 17.09 26.71 -9.72
CA ARG A 10 15.84 26.19 -9.13
C ARG A 10 14.88 25.87 -10.27
N ALA A 11 14.38 24.63 -10.30
CA ALA A 11 13.42 24.18 -11.31
C ALA A 11 12.22 25.13 -11.40
N THR A 12 11.76 25.39 -12.62
CA THR A 12 10.56 26.17 -12.90
C THR A 12 9.31 25.42 -12.41
N LEU A 13 8.22 26.16 -12.14
CA LEU A 13 6.95 25.54 -11.77
C LEU A 13 6.44 24.56 -12.85
N GLY A 14 6.69 24.85 -14.13
CA GLY A 14 6.34 23.96 -15.24
C GLY A 14 7.15 22.65 -15.25
N GLU A 15 8.43 22.69 -14.85
CA GLU A 15 9.25 21.48 -14.69
C GLU A 15 8.80 20.66 -13.49
N LEU A 16 8.55 21.30 -12.34
CA LEU A 16 8.03 20.63 -11.15
C LEU A 16 6.67 19.97 -11.42
N TRP A 17 5.80 20.64 -12.18
CA TRP A 17 4.51 20.09 -12.60
C TRP A 17 4.66 18.84 -13.46
N ARG A 18 5.55 18.87 -14.47
CA ARG A 18 5.84 17.71 -15.32
C ARG A 18 6.39 16.53 -14.52
N VAL A 19 7.33 16.78 -13.60
CA VAL A 19 7.89 15.74 -12.73
C VAL A 19 6.80 15.13 -11.85
N ARG A 20 5.95 15.96 -11.24
CA ARG A 20 4.81 15.48 -10.44
C ARG A 20 3.89 14.58 -11.27
N ASN A 21 3.62 14.93 -12.52
CA ASN A 21 2.72 14.15 -13.38
C ASN A 21 3.36 12.83 -13.82
N ALA A 22 4.65 12.84 -14.16
CA ALA A 22 5.39 11.62 -14.45
C ALA A 22 5.40 10.67 -13.25
N ALA A 23 5.68 11.18 -12.04
CA ALA A 23 5.64 10.40 -10.81
C ALA A 23 4.24 9.80 -10.54
N ALA A 24 3.18 10.58 -10.79
CA ALA A 24 1.80 10.13 -10.69
C ALA A 24 1.48 8.96 -11.65
N VAL A 25 1.93 9.04 -12.90
CA VAL A 25 1.75 7.96 -13.89
C VAL A 25 2.51 6.71 -13.46
N THR A 26 3.77 6.85 -13.06
CA THR A 26 4.58 5.73 -12.56
C THR A 26 3.91 5.04 -11.38
N LEU A 27 3.42 5.82 -10.40
CA LEU A 27 2.72 5.28 -9.24
C LEU A 27 1.47 4.49 -9.64
N ALA A 28 0.69 5.00 -10.59
CA ALA A 28 -0.50 4.30 -11.08
C ALA A 28 -0.16 2.97 -11.78
N LEU A 29 0.91 2.95 -12.59
CA LEU A 29 1.39 1.73 -13.24
C LEU A 29 1.91 0.71 -12.22
N THR A 30 2.66 1.16 -11.22
CA THR A 30 3.16 0.30 -10.14
C THR A 30 2.03 -0.27 -9.31
N GLU A 31 1.00 0.53 -8.98
CA GLU A 31 -0.17 0.06 -8.24
C GLU A 31 -0.94 -1.00 -9.03
N ASP A 32 -1.10 -0.80 -10.34
CA ASP A 32 -1.76 -1.79 -11.20
C ASP A 32 -0.95 -3.09 -11.32
N GLN A 33 0.38 -3.00 -11.43
CA GLN A 33 1.24 -4.18 -11.40
C GLN A 33 1.13 -4.92 -10.07
N MET A 34 1.14 -4.20 -8.94
CA MET A 34 0.97 -4.78 -7.61
C MET A 34 -0.39 -5.45 -7.47
N ARG A 35 -1.46 -4.81 -7.94
CA ARG A 35 -2.81 -5.39 -7.97
C ARG A 35 -2.84 -6.71 -8.72
N ARG A 36 -2.25 -6.77 -9.92
CA ARG A 36 -2.17 -8.01 -10.70
C ARG A 36 -1.39 -9.09 -9.95
N ALA A 37 -0.24 -8.75 -9.35
CA ALA A 37 0.57 -9.68 -8.57
C ALA A 37 -0.20 -10.24 -7.36
N VAL A 38 -0.87 -9.39 -6.60
CA VAL A 38 -1.70 -9.78 -5.45
C VAL A 38 -2.88 -10.67 -5.86
N LEU A 39 -3.50 -10.39 -7.01
CA LEU A 39 -4.58 -11.23 -7.55
C LEU A 39 -4.07 -12.60 -8.00
N SER A 40 -2.86 -12.69 -8.56
CA SER A 40 -2.24 -13.97 -8.94
C SER A 40 -1.60 -14.73 -7.78
N ALA A 41 -1.26 -14.04 -6.69
CA ALA A 41 -0.56 -14.63 -5.55
C ALA A 41 -1.43 -15.66 -4.83
N GLY A 42 -0.79 -16.77 -4.44
CA GLY A 42 -1.37 -17.76 -3.55
C GLY A 42 -1.28 -17.32 -2.08
N VAL A 43 -2.02 -18.00 -1.20
CA VAL A 43 -1.98 -17.77 0.25
C VAL A 43 -0.55 -17.77 0.83
N PRO A 44 0.36 -18.71 0.47
CA PRO A 44 1.72 -18.71 1.02
C PRO A 44 2.50 -17.43 0.72
N GLU A 45 2.43 -16.94 -0.52
CA GLU A 45 3.12 -15.71 -0.94
C GLU A 45 2.54 -14.47 -0.26
N LEU A 46 1.22 -14.42 -0.05
CA LEU A 46 0.56 -13.34 0.70
C LEU A 46 0.97 -13.34 2.18
N LEU A 47 1.19 -14.51 2.79
CA LEU A 47 1.73 -14.61 4.15
C LEU A 47 3.18 -14.13 4.22
N GLU A 48 4.02 -14.49 3.23
CA GLU A 48 5.39 -13.99 3.14
C GLU A 48 5.44 -12.47 3.00
N LEU A 49 4.55 -11.89 2.20
CA LEU A 49 4.40 -10.44 2.06
C LEU A 49 4.02 -9.79 3.40
N LEU A 50 2.99 -10.28 4.07
CA LEU A 50 2.54 -9.75 5.36
C LEU A 50 3.60 -9.91 6.45
N ASP A 51 4.41 -10.96 6.42
CA ASP A 51 5.47 -11.20 7.39
C ASP A 51 6.61 -10.15 7.31
N GLN A 52 6.82 -9.52 6.15
CA GLN A 52 7.76 -8.39 6.01
C GLN A 52 7.33 -7.18 6.83
N PHE A 53 6.02 -7.02 7.03
CA PHE A 53 5.40 -5.96 7.81
C PHE A 53 4.85 -6.52 9.11
N SER A 54 5.55 -7.46 9.75
CA SER A 54 5.14 -7.98 11.06
C SER A 54 5.72 -7.15 12.20
N PRO A 55 4.98 -6.96 13.31
CA PRO A 55 5.49 -6.25 14.49
C PRO A 55 6.69 -6.98 15.14
N ALA A 56 6.87 -8.28 14.86
CA ALA A 56 8.03 -9.06 15.29
C ALA A 56 9.31 -8.71 14.51
N ARG A 57 9.20 -8.17 13.29
CA ARG A 57 10.34 -7.80 12.44
C ARG A 57 10.53 -6.28 12.29
N ALA A 58 9.47 -5.49 12.49
CA ALA A 58 9.51 -4.03 12.41
C ALA A 58 9.04 -3.41 13.74
N VAL A 59 10.00 -2.94 14.55
CA VAL A 59 9.77 -2.37 15.90
C VAL A 59 9.36 -0.89 15.86
N GLY A 60 9.44 -0.24 14.69
CA GLY A 60 9.22 1.20 14.52
C GLY A 60 7.83 1.58 14.00
N PRO A 61 7.50 2.89 14.00
CA PRO A 61 6.23 3.41 13.45
C PRO A 61 6.06 3.14 11.95
N GLU A 62 7.15 2.77 11.26
CA GLU A 62 7.16 2.38 9.85
C GLU A 62 6.30 1.13 9.58
N TRP A 63 6.21 0.23 10.57
CA TRP A 63 5.29 -0.90 10.53
C TRP A 63 3.85 -0.43 10.32
N ALA A 64 3.34 0.42 11.22
CA ALA A 64 1.97 0.93 11.14
C ALA A 64 1.75 1.76 9.86
N ARG A 65 2.73 2.60 9.47
CA ARG A 65 2.63 3.48 8.29
C ARG A 65 2.50 2.75 6.96
N THR A 66 3.00 1.51 6.87
CA THR A 66 3.00 0.73 5.61
C THR A 66 2.06 -0.46 5.65
N PHE A 67 1.79 -1.00 6.85
CA PHE A 67 0.87 -2.11 7.05
C PHE A 67 -0.59 -1.72 6.79
N GLU A 68 -1.07 -0.59 7.31
CA GLU A 68 -2.45 -0.13 7.08
C GLU A 68 -2.77 0.03 5.57
N PRO A 69 -1.97 0.75 4.76
CA PRO A 69 -2.17 0.82 3.32
C PRO A 69 -2.19 -0.55 2.63
N LEU A 70 -1.34 -1.49 3.06
CA LEU A 70 -1.32 -2.85 2.50
C LEU A 70 -2.62 -3.59 2.81
N ILE A 71 -3.12 -3.54 4.04
CA ILE A 71 -4.39 -4.17 4.43
C ILE A 71 -5.56 -3.57 3.64
N GLU A 72 -5.59 -2.24 3.44
CA GLU A 72 -6.60 -1.61 2.59
C GLU A 72 -6.60 -2.20 1.17
N ARG A 73 -5.41 -2.43 0.61
CA ARG A 73 -5.24 -2.97 -0.75
C ARG A 73 -5.63 -4.44 -0.86
N LEU A 74 -5.27 -5.24 0.15
CA LEU A 74 -5.71 -6.63 0.23
C LEU A 74 -7.25 -6.71 0.30
N TRP A 75 -7.90 -5.89 1.13
CA TRP A 75 -9.36 -5.84 1.20
C TRP A 75 -10.04 -5.29 -0.06
N ALA A 76 -9.36 -4.40 -0.78
CA ALA A 76 -9.84 -3.86 -2.05
C ALA A 76 -9.72 -4.86 -3.22
N TRP A 77 -8.79 -5.80 -3.17
CA TRP A 77 -8.47 -6.69 -4.30
C TRP A 77 -8.78 -8.17 -4.07
N ARG A 78 -8.72 -8.65 -2.83
CA ARG A 78 -8.97 -10.06 -2.49
C ARG A 78 -10.38 -10.28 -1.98
N ASP A 79 -10.84 -11.50 -2.21
CA ASP A 79 -12.10 -12.02 -1.69
C ASP A 79 -12.01 -12.35 -0.20
N ASP A 80 -13.17 -12.42 0.44
CA ASP A 80 -13.29 -12.64 1.88
C ASP A 80 -12.77 -14.01 2.32
N ALA A 81 -12.85 -15.04 1.45
CA ALA A 81 -12.37 -16.37 1.78
C ALA A 81 -10.84 -16.40 1.85
N THR A 82 -10.15 -15.74 0.91
CA THR A 82 -8.70 -15.56 1.00
C THR A 82 -8.32 -14.82 2.29
N MET A 83 -9.00 -13.72 2.60
CA MET A 83 -8.70 -12.93 3.80
C MET A 83 -8.91 -13.73 5.09
N ALA A 84 -9.97 -14.55 5.15
CA ALA A 84 -10.24 -15.43 6.28
C ALA A 84 -9.14 -16.49 6.48
N VAL A 85 -8.63 -17.08 5.40
CA VAL A 85 -7.51 -18.04 5.46
C VAL A 85 -6.25 -17.38 6.00
N LEU A 86 -5.94 -16.15 5.59
CA LEU A 86 -4.81 -15.39 6.13
C LEU A 86 -5.00 -15.11 7.62
N ALA A 87 -6.19 -14.67 8.04
CA ALA A 87 -6.50 -14.40 9.44
C ALA A 87 -6.33 -15.65 10.32
N GLU A 88 -6.78 -16.82 9.85
CA GLU A 88 -6.61 -18.08 10.59
C GLU A 88 -5.15 -18.48 10.71
N ALA A 89 -4.35 -18.32 9.64
CA ALA A 89 -2.93 -18.59 9.67
C ALA A 89 -2.19 -17.75 10.72
N TYR A 90 -2.60 -16.48 10.93
CA TYR A 90 -2.05 -15.63 11.97
C TYR A 90 -2.60 -15.93 13.37
N ARG A 91 -3.88 -16.31 13.48
CA ARG A 91 -4.50 -16.73 14.75
C ARG A 91 -3.77 -17.94 15.34
N ALA A 92 -3.41 -18.91 14.51
CA ALA A 92 -2.65 -20.10 14.91
C ALA A 92 -1.24 -19.77 15.48
N ARG A 93 -0.68 -18.59 15.19
CA ARG A 93 0.63 -18.15 15.70
C ARG A 93 0.57 -17.54 17.10
N GLY A 94 -0.63 -17.33 17.66
CA GLY A 94 -0.83 -16.92 19.04
C GLY A 94 -1.04 -15.41 19.27
N PRO A 95 -1.14 -14.97 20.55
CA PRO A 95 -1.70 -13.67 20.94
C PRO A 95 -0.97 -12.44 20.39
N ALA A 96 0.34 -12.55 20.13
CA ALA A 96 1.14 -11.45 19.58
C ALA A 96 0.66 -10.99 18.19
N TRP A 97 -0.10 -11.83 17.48
CA TRP A 97 -0.58 -11.58 16.13
C TRP A 97 -2.02 -11.08 16.05
N MET A 98 -2.68 -10.88 17.19
CA MET A 98 -4.10 -10.49 17.22
C MET A 98 -4.39 -9.17 16.51
N ALA A 99 -3.44 -8.22 16.50
CA ALA A 99 -3.58 -6.99 15.73
C ALA A 99 -3.71 -7.27 14.22
N VAL A 100 -2.93 -8.20 13.68
CA VAL A 100 -2.99 -8.63 12.28
C VAL A 100 -4.29 -9.39 12.01
N VAL A 101 -4.69 -10.29 12.92
CA VAL A 101 -5.96 -11.02 12.83
C VAL A 101 -7.15 -10.07 12.77
N ASN A 102 -7.16 -9.03 13.60
CA ASN A 102 -8.21 -8.02 13.63
C ASN A 102 -8.23 -7.18 12.35
N ALA A 103 -7.06 -6.82 11.80
CA ALA A 103 -6.96 -6.10 10.53
C ALA A 103 -7.50 -6.92 9.33
N LEU A 104 -7.38 -8.25 9.41
CA LEU A 104 -7.91 -9.21 8.43
C LEU A 104 -9.34 -9.67 8.75
N SER A 105 -10.05 -9.03 9.69
CA SER A 105 -11.41 -9.43 10.05
C SER A 105 -12.44 -8.95 9.01
N PRO A 106 -13.55 -9.69 8.81
CA PRO A 106 -14.62 -9.26 7.91
C PRO A 106 -15.22 -7.90 8.26
N GLU A 107 -15.28 -7.56 9.55
CA GLU A 107 -15.78 -6.27 10.04
C GLU A 107 -14.88 -5.13 9.58
N GLN A 108 -13.56 -5.29 9.71
CA GLN A 108 -12.59 -4.33 9.21
C GLN A 108 -12.65 -4.22 7.68
N GLY A 109 -12.81 -5.34 6.98
CA GLY A 109 -13.00 -5.36 5.53
C GLY A 109 -14.25 -4.61 5.08
N ALA A 110 -15.36 -4.77 5.78
CA ALA A 110 -16.60 -4.05 5.52
C ALA A 110 -16.43 -2.53 5.74
N MET A 111 -15.76 -2.13 6.84
CA MET A 111 -15.44 -0.72 7.10
C MET A 111 -14.58 -0.12 6.00
N ILE A 112 -13.48 -0.79 5.63
CA ILE A 112 -12.56 -0.34 4.58
C ILE A 112 -13.34 -0.19 3.26
N ARG A 113 -14.11 -1.19 2.86
CA ARG A 113 -14.90 -1.14 1.62
C ARG A 113 -15.97 -0.05 1.64
N ALA A 114 -16.57 0.24 2.79
CA ALA A 114 -17.55 1.33 2.95
C ALA A 114 -16.91 2.73 2.88
N ASP A 115 -15.70 2.89 3.44
CA ASP A 115 -14.95 4.16 3.40
C ASP A 115 -14.29 4.43 2.04
N LEU A 116 -14.10 3.40 1.20
CA LEU A 116 -13.64 3.54 -0.17
C LEU A 116 -14.71 4.21 -1.07
N ARG A 117 -14.93 5.52 -0.90
CA ARG A 117 -15.69 6.37 -1.85
C ARG A 117 -15.09 6.30 -3.27
N HIS A 118 -13.78 6.09 -3.35
CA HIS A 118 -13.06 5.58 -4.52
C HIS A 118 -12.09 4.50 -4.04
N PRO A 119 -12.07 3.31 -4.67
CA PRO A 119 -11.08 2.29 -4.36
C PRO A 119 -9.65 2.87 -4.35
N ALA A 120 -8.73 2.36 -3.52
CA ALA A 120 -7.35 2.85 -3.48
C ALA A 120 -6.69 2.81 -4.87
N TRP A 121 -7.02 1.80 -5.68
CA TRP A 121 -6.60 1.65 -7.09
C TRP A 121 -7.28 2.63 -8.05
N ALA A 122 -8.40 3.25 -7.65
CA ALA A 122 -9.15 4.24 -8.39
C ALA A 122 -8.88 5.68 -7.91
N ARG A 123 -8.03 5.87 -6.90
CA ARG A 123 -7.45 7.17 -6.54
C ARG A 123 -6.43 7.54 -7.63
N LEU A 124 -6.92 7.78 -8.83
CA LEU A 124 -6.12 8.40 -9.87
C LEU A 124 -5.64 9.75 -9.33
N PRO A 125 -4.38 10.13 -9.57
CA PRO A 125 -4.00 11.53 -9.44
C PRO A 125 -5.01 12.36 -10.26
N ALA A 126 -5.45 13.51 -9.72
CA ALA A 126 -6.64 14.27 -10.12
C ALA A 126 -6.77 14.70 -11.60
N PHE A 127 -5.91 14.23 -12.50
CA PHE A 127 -5.95 14.53 -13.92
C PHE A 127 -5.32 13.38 -14.71
N THR A 128 -6.12 12.82 -15.61
CA THR A 128 -5.72 11.95 -16.71
C THR A 128 -4.90 12.77 -17.71
N VAL A 129 -3.79 12.21 -18.20
CA VAL A 129 -3.12 12.74 -19.39
C VAL A 129 -3.92 12.23 -20.59
N THR A 130 -4.76 13.09 -21.16
CA THR A 130 -5.34 12.89 -22.51
C THR A 130 -4.25 12.79 -23.56
#